data_AF-A0A3C0ZQ10-F1
#
_entry.id   AF-A0A3C0ZQ10-F1
#
_cell.length_a   1.000
_cell.length_b   1.000
_cell.length_c   1.000
_cell.angle_alpha   90.00
_cell.angle_beta   90.00
_cell.angle_gamma   90.00
#
_symmetry.space_group_name_H-M   'P 1'
#
loop_
_entity.id
_entity.type
_entity.pdbx_description
1 polymer ?
#
loop_
_entity_poly.entity_id
_entity_poly.type
_entity_poly.pdbx_seq_one_letter_code
_entity_poly.pdbx_strand_id
1 'polypeptide(L)'
;VVMVLSTGIAVGCAGFLASGIRPSGEEAVRVLIYLLYTIVYICFWLAMALLFSVFTRHAATSALASIALWLFFAIFMSLLAGIMANAVYPVNTEYEQAVNALNNYNLNLNLNRISPYYLYSEASSVLMNPATRAINAVSYAQLVGALSSYLSLGQSL
;
A
#
# COMPACT_ATOMS: atom_id res chain seq x y z
N VAL A 1 -16.85 -6.63 -9.29
CA VAL A 1 -16.06 -7.79 -8.79
C VAL A 1 -15.77 -8.80 -9.88
N VAL A 2 -16.79 -9.32 -10.60
CA VAL A 2 -16.58 -10.31 -11.69
C VAL A 2 -15.60 -9.82 -12.77
N MET A 3 -15.75 -8.58 -13.25
CA MET A 3 -14.82 -7.95 -14.21
C MET A 3 -13.38 -7.90 -13.72
N VAL A 4 -13.17 -7.66 -12.42
CA VAL A 4 -11.82 -7.53 -11.82
C VAL A 4 -11.17 -8.90 -11.72
N LEU A 5 -11.92 -9.93 -11.33
CA LEU A 5 -11.44 -11.30 -11.30
C LEU A 5 -11.12 -11.81 -12.72
N SER A 6 -12.00 -11.56 -13.69
CA SER A 6 -11.78 -12.00 -15.07
C SER A 6 -10.56 -11.33 -15.69
N THR A 7 -10.43 -10.01 -15.55
CA THR A 7 -9.28 -9.28 -16.09
C THR A 7 -8.01 -9.59 -15.31
N GLY A 8 -8.09 -9.68 -13.99
CA GLY A 8 -6.95 -9.99 -13.12
C GLY A 8 -6.36 -11.37 -13.39
N ILE A 9 -7.21 -12.39 -13.55
CA ILE A 9 -6.76 -13.74 -13.92
C ILE A 9 -6.24 -13.75 -15.37
N ALA A 10 -6.94 -13.11 -16.32
CA ALA A 10 -6.50 -13.06 -17.71
C ALA A 10 -5.13 -12.39 -17.87
N VAL A 11 -4.91 -11.24 -17.21
CA VAL A 11 -3.64 -10.52 -17.22
C VAL A 11 -2.57 -11.30 -16.46
N GLY A 12 -2.90 -11.93 -15.34
CA GLY A 12 -1.98 -12.81 -14.62
C GLY A 12 -1.49 -13.97 -15.48
N CYS A 13 -2.41 -14.71 -16.10
CA CYS A 13 -2.09 -15.81 -17.02
C CYS A 13 -1.29 -15.32 -18.24
N ALA A 14 -1.67 -14.19 -18.84
CA ALA A 14 -0.93 -13.60 -19.96
C ALA A 14 0.49 -13.17 -19.54
N GLY A 15 0.65 -12.64 -18.32
CA GLY A 15 1.94 -12.28 -17.74
C GLY A 15 2.87 -13.50 -17.58
N PHE A 16 2.36 -14.60 -17.02
CA PHE A 16 3.13 -15.85 -16.92
C PHE A 16 3.52 -16.43 -18.28
N LEU A 17 2.58 -16.41 -19.24
CA LEU A 17 2.84 -16.87 -20.61
C LEU A 17 3.89 -15.99 -21.33
N ALA A 18 3.86 -14.67 -21.11
CA ALA A 18 4.80 -13.73 -21.72
C ALA A 18 6.20 -13.79 -21.07
N SER A 19 6.28 -14.04 -19.75
CA SER A 19 7.56 -14.12 -19.03
C SER A 19 8.33 -15.41 -19.32
N GLY A 20 7.67 -16.47 -19.82
CA GLY A 20 8.34 -17.74 -20.19
C GLY A 20 8.94 -18.52 -19.00
N ILE A 21 8.75 -18.03 -17.78
CA ILE A 21 9.20 -18.65 -16.52
C ILE A 21 8.18 -19.72 -16.13
N ARG A 22 8.65 -20.91 -15.72
CA ARG A 22 7.75 -21.93 -15.17
C ARG A 22 7.08 -21.36 -13.91
N PRO A 23 5.75 -21.25 -13.88
CA PRO A 23 5.06 -20.67 -12.73
C PRO A 23 5.38 -21.49 -11.49
N SER A 24 6.04 -20.87 -10.52
CA SER A 24 6.20 -21.44 -9.19
C SER A 24 4.83 -21.44 -8.51
N GLY A 25 4.49 -22.52 -7.80
CA GLY A 25 3.24 -22.58 -7.02
C GLY A 25 3.10 -21.42 -6.03
N GLU A 26 4.22 -20.88 -5.55
CA GLU A 26 4.26 -19.72 -4.66
C GLU A 26 3.88 -18.42 -5.38
N GLU A 27 4.25 -18.24 -6.64
CA GLU A 27 3.91 -17.06 -7.45
C GLU A 27 2.42 -17.02 -7.77
N ALA A 28 1.83 -18.18 -8.09
CA ALA A 28 0.39 -18.30 -8.32
C ALA A 28 -0.42 -17.92 -7.06
N VAL A 29 0.03 -18.35 -5.89
CA VAL A 29 -0.59 -17.99 -4.61
C VAL A 29 -0.42 -16.49 -4.32
N ARG A 30 0.75 -15.88 -4.57
CA ARG A 30 0.96 -14.43 -4.42
C ARG A 30 0.00 -13.61 -5.28
N VAL A 31 -0.19 -14.00 -6.54
CA VAL A 31 -1.15 -13.34 -7.44
C VAL A 31 -2.58 -13.48 -6.93
N LEU A 32 -2.94 -14.64 -6.38
CA LEU A 32 -4.27 -14.85 -5.79
C LEU A 32 -4.50 -13.98 -4.56
N ILE A 33 -3.51 -13.90 -3.66
CA ILE A 33 -3.56 -13.03 -2.47
C ILE A 33 -3.64 -11.55 -2.88
N TYR A 34 -2.88 -11.14 -3.90
CA TYR A 34 -2.97 -9.80 -4.46
C TYR A 34 -4.38 -9.48 -4.97
N LEU A 35 -4.99 -10.40 -5.75
CA LEU A 35 -6.36 -10.22 -6.24
C LEU A 35 -7.39 -10.12 -5.10
N LEU A 36 -7.24 -10.93 -4.05
CA LEU A 36 -8.09 -10.85 -2.87
C LEU A 36 -7.98 -9.47 -2.21
N TYR A 37 -6.76 -8.96 -2.04
CA TYR A 37 -6.50 -7.66 -1.45
C TYR A 37 -7.08 -6.52 -2.28
N THR A 38 -6.95 -6.58 -3.61
CA THR A 38 -7.61 -5.65 -4.55
C THR A 38 -9.13 -5.69 -4.43
N ILE A 39 -9.74 -6.85 -4.22
CA ILE A 39 -11.20 -6.95 -4.01
C ILE A 39 -11.60 -6.23 -2.73
N VAL A 40 -10.90 -6.48 -1.61
CA VAL A 40 -11.19 -5.81 -0.33
C VAL A 40 -11.08 -4.29 -0.47
N TYR A 41 -10.03 -3.80 -1.14
CA TYR A 41 -9.84 -2.38 -1.42
C TYR A 41 -10.99 -1.78 -2.24
N ILE A 42 -11.41 -2.45 -3.32
CA ILE A 42 -12.53 -1.97 -4.15
C ILE A 42 -13.85 -2.00 -3.37
N CYS A 43 -14.09 -3.04 -2.58
CA CYS A 43 -15.29 -3.15 -1.74
C CYS A 43 -15.38 -2.02 -0.70
N PHE A 44 -14.24 -1.63 -0.10
CA PHE A 44 -14.17 -0.49 0.80
C PHE A 44 -14.63 0.81 0.11
N TRP A 45 -14.09 1.11 -1.08
CA TRP A 45 -14.48 2.31 -1.82
C TRP A 45 -15.92 2.25 -2.35
N LEU A 46 -16.39 1.07 -2.73
CA LEU A 46 -17.78 0.87 -3.12
C LEU A 46 -18.74 1.15 -1.95
N ALA A 47 -18.42 0.68 -0.75
CA ALA A 47 -19.21 0.95 0.45
C ALA A 47 -19.25 2.46 0.77
N MET A 48 -18.13 3.16 0.59
CA MET A 48 -18.07 4.62 0.73
C MET A 48 -18.93 5.35 -0.31
N ALA A 49 -18.88 4.93 -1.58
CA ALA A 49 -19.73 5.49 -2.63
C ALA A 49 -21.22 5.25 -2.35
N LEU A 50 -21.58 4.08 -1.81
CA LEU A 50 -22.95 3.78 -1.36
C LEU A 50 -23.38 4.65 -0.18
N LEU A 51 -22.49 4.91 0.79
CA LEU A 51 -22.75 5.83 1.89
C LEU A 51 -23.04 7.25 1.36
N PHE A 52 -22.23 7.74 0.41
CA PHE A 52 -22.50 9.03 -0.24
C PHE A 52 -23.78 9.04 -1.08
N SER A 53 -24.18 7.90 -1.64
CA SER A 53 -25.45 7.76 -2.36
C SER A 53 -26.67 7.97 -1.45
N VAL A 54 -26.56 7.79 -0.12
CA VAL A 54 -27.64 8.12 0.81
C VAL A 54 -27.82 9.64 0.95
N PHE A 55 -26.72 10.39 0.89
CA PHE A 55 -26.72 11.85 1.04
C PHE A 55 -26.98 12.61 -0.26
N THR A 56 -26.77 11.98 -1.42
CA THR A 56 -26.91 12.64 -2.74
C THR A 56 -27.97 11.97 -3.61
N ARG A 57 -28.85 12.79 -4.21
CA ARG A 57 -29.97 12.32 -5.06
C ARG A 57 -29.53 11.83 -6.45
N HIS A 58 -28.31 12.12 -6.86
CA HIS A 58 -27.76 11.76 -8.17
C HIS A 58 -26.54 10.85 -8.04
N ALA A 59 -26.56 9.71 -8.75
CA ALA A 59 -25.48 8.72 -8.74
C ALA A 59 -24.14 9.27 -9.28
N ALA A 60 -24.17 10.26 -10.17
CA ALA A 60 -22.96 10.92 -10.65
C ALA A 60 -22.27 11.73 -9.55
N THR A 61 -23.04 12.39 -8.67
CA THR A 61 -22.50 13.22 -7.58
C THR A 61 -21.88 12.38 -6.48
N SER A 62 -22.47 11.22 -6.14
CA SER A 62 -21.89 10.28 -5.17
C SER A 62 -20.57 9.69 -5.67
N ALA A 63 -20.46 9.37 -6.96
CA ALA A 63 -19.22 8.91 -7.57
C ALA A 63 -18.12 9.99 -7.52
N LEU A 64 -18.45 11.24 -7.87
CA LEU A 64 -17.50 12.37 -7.80
C LEU A 64 -17.05 12.65 -6.37
N ALA A 65 -17.96 12.57 -5.39
CA ALA A 65 -17.61 12.71 -3.98
C ALA A 65 -16.67 11.61 -3.49
N SER A 66 -16.90 10.35 -3.89
CA SER A 66 -16.02 9.23 -3.59
C SER A 66 -14.63 9.42 -4.22
N ILE A 67 -14.55 9.91 -5.45
CA ILE A 67 -13.28 10.18 -6.14
C ILE A 67 -12.54 11.35 -5.48
N ALA A 68 -13.24 12.41 -5.07
CA ALA A 68 -12.64 13.53 -4.36
C ALA A 68 -12.05 13.10 -3.01
N LEU A 69 -12.78 12.28 -2.25
CA LEU A 69 -12.29 11.70 -1.00
C LEU A 69 -11.07 10.79 -1.24
N TRP A 70 -11.14 9.98 -2.29
CA TRP A 70 -10.02 9.13 -2.69
C TRP A 70 -8.75 9.96 -2.96
N LEU A 71 -8.87 11.05 -3.75
CA LEU A 71 -7.76 11.96 -4.04
C LEU A 71 -7.21 12.63 -2.79
N PHE A 72 -8.09 13.01 -1.85
CA PHE A 72 -7.68 13.52 -0.55
C PHE A 72 -6.78 12.52 0.19
N PHE A 73 -7.20 11.26 0.29
CA PHE A 73 -6.40 10.22 0.94
C PHE A 73 -5.13 9.83 0.18
N ALA A 74 -5.14 9.90 -1.16
CA ALA A 74 -3.99 9.51 -1.97
C ALA A 74 -2.87 10.56 -1.97
N ILE A 75 -3.23 11.85 -1.95
CA ILE A 75 -2.27 12.95 -2.18
C ILE A 75 -2.09 13.79 -0.92
N PHE A 76 -3.18 14.25 -0.31
CA PHE A 76 -3.11 15.23 0.77
C PHE A 76 -2.70 14.60 2.10
N MET A 77 -3.03 13.33 2.33
CA MET A 77 -2.65 12.64 3.56
C MET A 77 -1.14 12.48 3.73
N SER A 78 -0.39 12.22 2.65
CA SER A 78 1.06 12.09 2.74
C SER A 78 1.74 13.43 3.06
N LEU A 79 1.22 14.51 2.47
CA LEU A 79 1.67 15.87 2.76
C LEU A 79 1.33 16.28 4.20
N LEU A 80 0.11 16.00 4.66
CA LEU A 80 -0.33 16.29 6.02
C LEU A 80 0.46 15.47 7.06
N ALA A 81 0.70 14.19 6.81
CA ALA A 81 1.54 13.34 7.65
C ALA A 81 2.97 13.88 7.76
N GLY A 82 3.52 14.42 6.66
CA GLY A 82 4.80 15.12 6.63
C GLY A 82 4.82 16.34 7.56
N ILE A 83 3.84 17.22 7.42
CA ILE A 83 3.76 18.45 8.21
C ILE A 83 3.56 18.13 9.70
N MET A 84 2.65 17.20 10.02
CA MET A 84 2.36 16.81 11.39
C MET A 84 3.54 16.11 12.06
N ALA A 85 4.27 15.25 11.35
CA ALA A 85 5.50 14.64 11.87
C ALA A 85 6.55 15.69 12.22
N ASN A 86 6.78 16.67 11.34
CA ASN A 86 7.73 17.74 11.58
C ASN A 86 7.27 18.75 12.64
N ALA A 87 5.96 18.91 12.85
CA ALA A 87 5.42 19.76 13.90
C ALA A 87 5.56 19.14 15.31
N VAL A 88 5.36 17.81 15.42
CA VAL A 88 5.47 17.10 16.72
C VAL A 88 6.92 16.75 17.05
N TYR A 89 7.70 16.36 16.05
CA TYR A 89 9.11 16.02 16.18
C TYR A 89 9.92 16.84 15.16
N PRO A 90 10.27 18.10 15.48
CA PRO A 90 11.09 18.90 14.57
C PRO A 90 12.44 18.24 14.35
N VAL A 91 12.92 18.29 13.10
CA VAL A 91 14.22 17.75 12.66
C VAL A 91 15.03 18.84 11.96
N ASN A 92 14.81 20.10 12.34
CA ASN A 92 15.39 21.26 11.67
C ASN A 92 16.85 21.52 12.07
N THR A 93 17.27 21.03 13.24
CA THR A 93 18.63 21.18 13.79
C THR A 93 19.37 19.84 13.76
N GLU A 94 20.68 19.80 13.50
CA GLU A 94 21.50 18.55 13.50
C GLU A 94 21.33 17.70 14.76
N TYR A 95 21.22 18.34 15.93
CA TYR A 95 20.96 17.66 17.21
C TYR A 95 19.56 17.03 17.26
N GLU A 96 18.56 17.73 16.75
CA GLU A 96 17.17 17.23 16.71
C GLU A 96 17.00 16.12 15.68
N GLN A 97 17.76 16.15 14.57
CA GLN A 97 17.82 15.03 13.62
C GLN A 97 18.38 13.77 14.29
N ALA A 98 19.46 13.87 15.07
CA ALA A 98 20.06 12.72 15.72
C ALA A 98 19.15 12.05 16.76
N VAL A 99 18.33 12.82 17.47
CA VAL A 99 17.48 12.31 18.56
C VAL A 99 16.05 11.99 18.08
N ASN A 100 15.47 12.80 17.20
CA ASN A 100 14.05 12.72 16.84
C ASN A 100 13.78 12.16 15.45
N ALA A 101 14.78 11.89 14.59
CA ALA A 101 14.54 11.39 13.23
C ALA A 101 13.72 10.10 13.19
N LEU A 102 13.99 9.15 14.10
CA LEU A 102 13.24 7.89 14.16
C LEU A 102 11.79 8.10 14.59
N ASN A 103 11.56 8.98 15.57
CA ASN A 103 10.21 9.28 16.06
C ASN A 103 9.38 10.05 15.03
N ASN A 104 9.99 11.01 14.32
CA ASN A 104 9.39 11.72 13.21
C ASN A 104 8.98 10.75 12.09
N TYR A 105 9.89 9.85 11.68
CA TYR A 105 9.63 8.86 10.65
C TYR A 105 8.50 7.90 11.04
N ASN A 106 8.52 7.35 12.27
CA ASN A 106 7.45 6.47 12.76
C ASN A 106 6.11 7.19 12.81
N LEU A 107 6.06 8.45 13.25
CA LEU A 107 4.83 9.23 13.27
C LEU A 107 4.31 9.50 11.85
N ASN A 108 5.20 9.85 10.92
CA ASN A 108 4.86 10.02 9.52
C ASN A 108 4.26 8.75 8.89
N LEU A 109 4.87 7.59 9.15
CA LEU A 109 4.40 6.29 8.67
C LEU A 109 3.05 5.91 9.25
N ASN A 110 2.88 6.04 10.56
CA ASN A 110 1.62 5.72 11.24
C ASN A 110 0.48 6.62 10.73
N LEU A 111 0.75 7.90 10.46
CA LEU A 111 -0.23 8.81 9.87
C LEU A 111 -0.56 8.45 8.41
N ASN A 112 0.44 8.05 7.61
CA ASN A 112 0.22 7.61 6.24
C ASN A 112 -0.59 6.31 6.16
N ARG A 113 -0.40 5.38 7.10
CA ARG A 113 -1.12 4.09 7.19
C ARG A 113 -2.61 4.22 7.47
N ILE A 114 -3.08 5.39 7.92
CA ILE A 114 -4.52 5.68 8.00
C ILE A 114 -5.15 5.69 6.60
N SER A 115 -4.39 6.06 5.57
CA SER A 115 -4.90 6.10 4.20
C SER A 115 -4.98 4.68 3.60
N PRO A 116 -6.17 4.24 3.15
CA PRO A 116 -6.34 2.93 2.51
C PRO A 116 -5.48 2.76 1.26
N TYR A 117 -5.17 3.88 0.59
CA TYR A 117 -4.29 3.93 -0.57
C TYR A 117 -2.85 3.53 -0.21
N TYR A 118 -2.30 4.05 0.88
CA TYR A 118 -0.93 3.73 1.30
C TYR A 118 -0.80 2.26 1.67
N LEU A 119 -1.76 1.71 2.43
CA LEU A 119 -1.80 0.28 2.75
C LEU A 119 -1.90 -0.60 1.49
N TYR A 120 -2.63 -0.17 0.46
CA TYR A 120 -2.73 -0.90 -0.80
C TYR A 120 -1.44 -0.86 -1.62
N SER A 121 -0.82 0.31 -1.73
CA SER A 121 0.48 0.47 -2.37
C SER A 121 1.54 -0.40 -1.67
N GLU A 122 1.58 -0.35 -0.34
CA GLU A 122 2.49 -1.12 0.50
C GLU A 122 2.34 -2.64 0.25
N ALA A 123 1.12 -3.18 0.39
CA ALA A 123 0.84 -4.60 0.14
C ALA A 123 1.16 -5.03 -1.30
N SER A 124 0.81 -4.21 -2.30
CA SER A 124 1.10 -4.51 -3.70
C SER A 124 2.60 -4.61 -3.99
N SER A 125 3.40 -3.73 -3.37
CA SER A 125 4.86 -3.72 -3.56
C SER A 125 5.53 -4.97 -3.00
N VAL A 126 5.05 -5.47 -1.86
CA VAL A 126 5.56 -6.68 -1.19
C VAL A 126 5.16 -7.95 -1.92
N LEU A 127 3.91 -8.00 -2.40
CA LEU A 127 3.40 -9.16 -3.11
C LEU A 127 4.02 -9.30 -4.51
N MET A 128 4.24 -8.18 -5.22
CA MET A 128 4.76 -8.17 -6.58
C MET A 128 6.29 -8.08 -6.68
N ASN A 129 7.00 -7.61 -5.64
CA ASN A 129 8.45 -7.59 -5.59
C ASN A 129 8.96 -8.33 -4.34
N PRO A 130 9.37 -9.61 -4.45
CA PRO A 130 9.86 -10.38 -3.31
C PRO A 130 11.22 -9.89 -2.77
N ALA A 131 11.88 -8.91 -3.41
CA ALA A 131 13.16 -8.37 -2.98
C ALA A 131 13.04 -7.18 -1.99
N THR A 132 11.86 -6.60 -1.78
CA THR A 132 11.66 -5.47 -0.85
C THR A 132 11.41 -5.95 0.59
N ARG A 133 12.50 -6.20 1.33
CA ARG A 133 12.51 -6.64 2.75
C ARG A 133 12.05 -5.60 3.80
N ALA A 134 11.58 -4.42 3.42
CA ALA A 134 11.44 -3.32 4.39
C ALA A 134 10.18 -2.50 4.14
N ILE A 135 9.11 -2.88 4.85
CA ILE A 135 7.84 -2.13 4.91
C ILE A 135 7.88 -1.04 6.01
N ASN A 136 8.87 -1.09 6.87
CA ASN A 136 9.22 -0.04 7.82
C ASN A 136 10.72 0.21 7.70
N ALA A 137 11.23 1.27 8.32
CA ALA A 137 12.65 1.45 8.55
C ALA A 137 13.20 0.20 9.27
N VAL A 138 13.63 -0.77 8.48
CA VAL A 138 14.74 -1.64 8.83
C VAL A 138 15.83 -0.66 9.18
N SER A 139 16.11 -0.56 10.49
CA SER A 139 17.22 0.24 10.96
C SER A 139 18.42 -0.08 10.06
N TYR A 140 19.17 0.95 9.66
CA TYR A 140 20.43 0.77 8.94
C TYR A 140 21.38 -0.23 9.64
N ALA A 141 21.12 -0.61 10.91
CA ALA A 141 21.81 -1.66 11.64
C ALA A 141 21.56 -3.11 11.14
N GLN A 142 20.49 -3.39 10.37
CA GLN A 142 20.28 -4.72 9.75
C GLN A 142 20.85 -4.82 8.32
N LEU A 143 21.35 -3.72 7.75
CA LEU A 143 22.04 -3.71 6.44
C LEU A 143 23.50 -4.16 6.53
N VAL A 144 24.13 -4.03 7.70
CA VAL A 144 25.53 -4.44 7.91
C VAL A 144 25.56 -5.87 8.43
N GLY A 145 25.33 -6.86 7.56
CA GLY A 145 25.71 -8.26 7.83
C GLY A 145 24.80 -9.39 7.35
N ALA A 146 23.65 -9.12 6.71
CA ALA A 146 22.77 -10.21 6.29
C ALA A 146 23.12 -10.73 4.88
N LEU A 147 23.66 -11.94 4.81
CA LEU A 147 23.92 -12.69 3.58
C LEU A 147 22.65 -12.81 2.71
N SER A 148 22.82 -12.58 1.41
CA SER A 148 21.81 -12.70 0.36
C SER A 148 21.16 -14.10 0.36
N SER A 149 20.01 -14.24 0.99
CA SER A 149 19.19 -15.45 0.90
C SER A 149 17.71 -15.11 0.80
N TYR A 150 17.02 -15.82 -0.09
CA TYR A 150 15.61 -15.65 -0.44
C TYR A 150 14.72 -15.93 0.78
N LEU A 151 13.82 -15.01 1.11
CA LEU A 151 12.89 -15.17 2.23
C LEU A 151 11.73 -16.09 1.82
N SER A 152 11.46 -17.11 2.64
CA SER A 152 10.33 -18.02 2.47
C SER A 152 8.98 -17.31 2.69
N LEU A 153 7.93 -17.84 2.08
CA LEU A 153 6.52 -17.40 2.13
C LEU A 153 6.01 -16.96 3.51
N GLY A 154 6.47 -17.61 4.58
CA GLY A 154 6.05 -17.29 5.96
C GLY A 154 6.57 -15.95 6.50
N GLN A 155 7.50 -15.30 5.81
CA GLN A 155 7.99 -13.95 6.15
C GLN A 155 7.41 -12.87 5.23
N SER A 156 6.57 -13.24 4.24
CA SER A 156 5.90 -12.32 3.32
C SER A 156 4.41 -12.07 3.65
N LEU A 157 3.89 -12.71 4.70
CA LEU A 157 2.56 -12.50 5.28
C LEU A 157 2.71 -11.74 6.60
#